data_AF-A0A1F5JCE6-F1
#
_entry.id   AF-A0A1F5JCE6-F1
#
_cell.length_a   1.000
_cell.length_b   1.000
_cell.length_c   1.000
_cell.angle_alpha   90.00
_cell.angle_beta   90.00
_cell.angle_gamma   90.00
#
_symmetry.space_group_name_H-M   'P 1'
#
loop_
_entity.id
_entity.type
_entity.pdbx_description
1 polymer ?
#
loop_
_entity_poly.entity_id
_entity_poly.type
_entity_poly.pdbx_seq_one_letter_code
_entity_poly.pdbx_strand_id
1 'polypeptide(L)' 'MLINKAKDAFIFLGEKEIINRELSLKMGRAADFRNRVVHGYNNFDFKLLFKDYKHDIKDLRQFGAKILRYLESFK' A
#
# COMPACT_ATOMS: atom_id res chain seq x y z
N MET A 1 8.38 -13.38 11.79
CA MET A 1 7.60 -12.19 12.20
C MET A 1 8.24 -10.96 11.54
N LEU A 2 7.89 -10.67 10.27
CA LEU A 2 8.41 -9.54 9.50
C LEU A 2 7.45 -8.35 9.68
N ILE A 3 7.48 -7.73 10.85
CA ILE A 3 6.55 -6.66 11.21
C ILE A 3 6.99 -5.33 10.57
N ASN A 4 6.05 -4.71 9.87
CA ASN A 4 5.92 -3.28 9.49
C ASN A 4 6.87 -2.59 8.49
N LYS A 5 7.98 -3.19 8.04
CA LYS A 5 8.90 -2.51 7.07
C LYS A 5 8.18 -1.93 5.83
N ALA A 6 7.22 -2.65 5.27
CA ALA A 6 6.53 -2.21 4.05
C ALA A 6 5.60 -1.01 4.31
N LYS A 7 4.86 -1.00 5.41
CA LYS A 7 4.03 0.14 5.80
C LYS A 7 4.89 1.36 6.06
N ASP A 8 5.96 1.20 6.83
CA ASP A 8 6.85 2.30 7.18
C ASP A 8 7.50 2.91 5.93
N ALA A 9 7.83 2.08 4.93
CA ALA A 9 8.27 2.56 3.62
C ALA A 9 7.22 3.42 2.91
N PHE A 10 5.95 3.03 2.90
CA PHE A 10 4.89 3.86 2.30
C PHE A 10 4.66 5.17 3.07
N ILE A 11 4.78 5.15 4.39
CA ILE A 11 4.71 6.38 5.22
C ILE A 11 5.85 7.32 4.85
N PHE A 12 7.08 6.80 4.80
CA PHE A 12 8.26 7.57 4.43
C PHE A 12 8.15 8.21 3.05
N LEU A 13 7.61 7.51 2.05
CA LEU A 13 7.34 8.09 0.72
C LEU A 13 6.35 9.26 0.78
N GLY A 14 5.39 9.23 1.70
CA GLY A 14 4.47 10.33 1.95
C GLY A 14 5.14 11.53 2.63
N GLU A 15 6.00 11.27 3.61
CA GLU A 15 6.80 12.30 4.30
C GLU A 15 7.78 13.02 3.37
N LYS A 16 8.28 12.31 2.36
CA LYS A 16 9.12 12.88 1.29
C LYS A 16 8.33 13.52 0.16
N GLU A 17 7.00 13.60 0.29
CA GLU A 17 6.08 14.18 -0.70
C GLU A 17 6.15 13.54 -2.10
N ILE A 18 6.75 12.34 -2.20
CA ILE A 18 6.85 11.55 -3.44
C ILE A 18 5.45 11.05 -3.84
N ILE A 19 4.66 10.67 -2.83
CA ILE A 19 3.23 10.39 -2.94
C ILE A 19 2.47 11.25 -1.95
N ASN A 20 1.19 11.52 -2.20
CA ASN A 20 0.40 12.30 -1.25
C ASN A 20 0.10 11.48 0.03
N ARG A 21 -0.18 12.18 1.14
CA ARG A 21 -0.45 11.57 2.45
C ARG A 21 -1.59 10.55 2.42
N GLU A 22 -2.64 10.82 1.65
CA GLU A 22 -3.79 9.93 1.54
C GLU A 22 -3.41 8.57 0.93
N LEU A 23 -2.68 8.59 -0.18
CA LEU A 23 -2.21 7.39 -0.88
C LEU A 23 -1.19 6.62 -0.05
N SER A 24 -0.27 7.33 0.62
CA SER A 24 0.67 6.74 1.58
C SER A 24 -0.04 5.93 2.68
N LEU A 25 -1.06 6.52 3.33
CA LEU A 25 -1.82 5.85 4.37
C LEU A 25 -2.63 4.66 3.83
N LYS A 26 -3.19 4.77 2.62
CA LYS A 26 -3.92 3.68 1.94
C LYS A 26 -2.99 2.50 1.65
N MET A 27 -1.83 2.73 1.06
CA MET A 27 -0.84 1.68 0.77
C MET A 27 -0.27 1.06 2.04
N GLY A 28 0.00 1.86 3.07
CA GLY A 28 0.43 1.37 4.37
C GLY A 28 -0.59 0.43 5.02
N ARG A 29 -1.89 0.77 4.97
CA ARG A 29 -2.96 -0.11 5.44
C ARG A 29 -3.06 -1.40 4.64
N ALA A 30 -2.93 -1.34 3.31
CA ALA A 30 -2.95 -2.52 2.45
C ALA A 30 -1.77 -3.47 2.76
N ALA A 31 -0.57 -2.92 2.99
CA ALA A 31 0.61 -3.70 3.38
C ALA A 31 0.46 -4.37 4.76
N ASP A 32 -0.02 -3.64 5.77
CA ASP A 32 -0.33 -4.18 7.10
C ASP A 32 -1.41 -5.27 7.03
N PHE A 33 -2.43 -5.05 6.20
CA PHE A 33 -3.51 -5.98 6.00
C PHE A 33 -3.02 -7.31 5.40
N ARG A 34 -2.21 -7.25 4.34
CA ARG A 34 -1.54 -8.44 3.77
C ARG A 34 -0.73 -9.19 4.83
N ASN A 35 -0.03 -8.49 5.71
CA ASN A 35 0.76 -9.13 6.77
C ASN A 35 -0.13 -9.85 7.79
N ARG A 36 -1.27 -9.25 8.18
CA ARG A 36 -2.25 -9.89 9.06
C ARG A 36 -2.89 -11.12 8.42
N VAL A 37 -3.24 -11.05 7.14
CA VAL A 37 -3.82 -12.18 6.38
C VAL A 37 -2.81 -13.33 6.30
N VAL A 38 -1.54 -13.03 6.00
CA VAL A 38 -0.49 -14.03 5.92
C VAL A 38 -0.18 -14.70 7.26
N HIS A 39 -0.38 -13.99 8.36
CA HIS A 39 -0.18 -14.55 9.70
C HIS A 39 -1.46 -15.16 10.31
N GLY A 40 -2.64 -14.91 9.72
CA GLY A 40 -3.95 -15.33 10.23
C GLY A 40 -4.67 -16.39 9.38
N TYR A 41 -3.96 -17.08 8.48
CA TYR A 41 -4.52 -17.98 7.45
C TYR A 41 -5.54 -19.02 7.95
N ASN A 42 -5.52 -19.41 9.23
CA ASN A 42 -6.43 -20.44 9.75
C ASN A 42 -7.87 -19.95 9.99
N ASN A 43 -8.12 -18.65 10.18
CA ASN A 43 -9.45 -18.14 10.61
C ASN A 43 -9.96 -16.93 9.79
N PHE A 44 -9.35 -16.60 8.64
CA PHE A 44 -9.65 -15.36 7.92
C PHE A 44 -10.67 -15.54 6.78
N ASP A 45 -11.73 -14.73 6.77
CA ASP A 45 -12.70 -14.70 5.67
C ASP A 45 -12.18 -13.85 4.50
N PHE A 46 -11.71 -14.53 3.44
CA PHE A 46 -11.21 -13.90 2.23
C PHE A 46 -12.27 -13.08 1.46
N LYS A 47 -13.57 -13.24 1.73
CA LYS A 47 -14.60 -12.40 1.12
C LYS A 47 -14.54 -10.95 1.59
N LEU A 48 -14.04 -10.69 2.81
CA LEU A 48 -13.74 -9.34 3.29
C LEU A 48 -12.52 -8.73 2.59
N LEU A 49 -11.60 -9.55 2.08
CA LEU A 49 -10.37 -9.11 1.39
C LEU A 49 -10.67 -8.41 0.06
N PHE A 50 -11.69 -8.87 -0.66
CA PHE A 50 -11.99 -8.42 -2.02
C PHE A 50 -13.25 -7.55 -2.11
N LYS A 51 -13.82 -7.14 -0.96
CA LYS A 51 -15.09 -6.42 -0.92
C LYS A 51 -15.07 -5.14 -1.77
N ASP A 52 -13.90 -4.49 -1.88
CA ASP A 52 -13.70 -3.25 -2.65
C ASP A 52 -12.53 -3.30 -3.64
N TYR A 53 -12.24 -4.46 -4.24
CA TYR A 53 -11.08 -4.70 -5.11
C TYR A 53 -10.89 -3.66 -6.25
N LYS A 54 -11.97 -3.05 -6.75
CA LYS A 54 -11.89 -1.99 -7.79
C LYS A 54 -11.24 -0.71 -7.28
N HIS A 55 -11.49 -0.33 -6.02
CA HIS A 55 -10.84 0.81 -5.38
C HIS A 55 -9.36 0.51 -5.11
N ASP A 56 -9.04 -0.71 -4.68
CA ASP A 56 -7.66 -1.13 -4.43
C ASP A 56 -6.80 -1.08 -5.70
N ILE A 57 -7.34 -1.52 -6.84
CA ILE A 57 -6.63 -1.45 -8.13
C ILE A 57 -6.39 0.00 -8.56
N LYS A 58 -7.31 0.92 -8.29
CA LYS A 58 -7.15 2.34 -8.61
C LYS A 58 -6.00 2.95 -7.80
N ASP A 59 -5.93 2.68 -6.51
CA ASP A 59 -4.88 3.20 -5.65
C ASP A 59 -3.49 2.64 -6.05
N LEU A 60 -3.40 1.35 -6.43
CA LEU A 60 -2.17 0.76 -6.96
C LEU A 60 -1.70 1.42 -8.26
N ARG A 61 -2.63 1.71 -9.18
CA ARG A 61 -2.32 2.46 -10.41
C ARG A 61 -1.81 3.86 -10.11
N GLN A 62 -2.44 4.56 -9.17
CA GLN A 62 -2.02 5.90 -8.76
C GLN A 62 -0.62 5.87 -8.14
N PHE A 63 -0.34 4.88 -7.31
CA PHE A 63 0.99 4.67 -6.75
C PHE A 63 2.04 4.50 -7.86
N GLY A 64 1.83 3.57 -8.80
CA GLY A 64 2.76 3.35 -9.92
C GLY A 64 3.01 4.62 -10.75
N ALA A 65 1.96 5.37 -11.08
CA ALA A 65 2.10 6.61 -11.84
C ALA A 65 2.90 7.70 -11.09
N LYS A 66 2.74 7.80 -9.77
CA LYS A 66 3.48 8.78 -8.95
C LYS A 66 4.97 8.42 -8.84
N ILE A 67 5.28 7.14 -8.64
CA ILE A 67 6.67 6.68 -8.60
C ILE A 67 7.35 6.86 -9.95
N LEU A 68 6.66 6.54 -11.05
CA LEU A 68 7.21 6.76 -12.39
C LEU A 68 7.55 8.25 -12.62
N ARG A 69 6.61 9.16 -12.31
CA ARG A 69 6.83 10.61 -12.42
C ARG A 69 8.02 11.08 -11.57
N TYR A 70 8.16 10.55 -10.36
CA TYR A 70 9.29 10.88 -9.50
C TYR A 70 10.62 10.41 -10.11
N LEU A 71 10.68 9.17 -10.62
CA LEU A 71 11.88 8.64 -11.28
C LEU A 71 12.24 9.42 -12.56
N GLU A 72 11.25 9.89 -13.30
CA GLU A 72 11.46 10.73 -14.49
C GLU A 72 12.03 12.11 -14.14
N SER A 73 11.81 12.64 -12.94
CA SER A 73 12.39 13.93 -12.53
C SER A 73 13.91 13.92 -12.30
N PHE A 74 14.54 12.73 -12.32
CA PHE A 74 15.99 12.57 -12.23
C PHE A 74 16.66 12.46 -13.61
N LYS A 75 15.89 12.40 -14.70
CA LYS A 75 16.39 12.47 -16.06
C LYS A 75 16.50 13.93 -16.51
#